data_AF-A0A089PCI4-F1
#
_entry.id   AF-A0A089PCI4-F1
#
_cell.length_a   1.000
_cell.length_b   1.000
_cell.length_c   1.000
_cell.angle_alpha   90.00
_cell.angle_beta   90.00
_cell.angle_gamma   90.00
#
_symmetry.space_group_name_H-M   'P 1'
#
loop_
_entity.id
_entity.type
_entity.pdbx_description
1 polymer ?
#
loop_
_entity_poly.entity_id
_entity_poly.type
_entity_poly.pdbx_seq_one_letter_code
_entity_poly.pdbx_strand_id
1 'polypeptide(L)' 'MKYLLLLPVFFVLITPSEAVTTRMFKVLDTCARYRLKEKTALVAIKDLKLKYDGKDESEAELFIKLYCSVFTPNENVDF' A
#
# COMPACT_ATOMS: atom_id res chain seq x y z
N MET A 1 -16.08 -30.80 -23.82
CA MET A 1 -15.23 -29.76 -23.19
C MET A 1 -16.08 -28.98 -22.20
N LYS A 2 -16.00 -29.30 -20.90
CA LYS A 2 -16.98 -28.87 -19.87
C LYS A 2 -16.29 -28.28 -18.63
N TYR A 3 -15.13 -27.62 -18.80
CA TYR A 3 -14.33 -27.15 -17.66
C TYR A 3 -13.74 -25.74 -17.84
N LEU A 4 -14.28 -24.92 -18.76
CA LEU A 4 -13.77 -23.57 -18.98
C LEU A 4 -14.40 -22.49 -18.08
N LEU A 5 -15.31 -22.88 -17.17
CA LEU A 5 -16.12 -21.94 -16.37
C LEU A 5 -15.75 -21.87 -14.88
N LEU A 6 -14.71 -22.57 -14.43
CA LEU A 6 -14.33 -22.63 -13.00
C LEU A 6 -13.35 -21.53 -12.55
N LEU A 7 -12.66 -20.86 -13.48
CA LEU A 7 -11.71 -19.78 -13.17
C LEU A 7 -12.37 -18.44 -12.74
N PRO A 8 -13.51 -17.98 -13.29
CA PRO A 8 -14.07 -16.68 -12.88
C PRO A 8 -14.78 -16.73 -11.52
N VAL A 9 -15.11 -17.92 -10.99
CA VAL A 9 -15.81 -18.08 -9.70
C VAL A 9 -14.89 -17.82 -8.50
N PHE A 10 -13.58 -18.07 -8.64
CA PHE A 10 -12.61 -17.85 -7.55
C PHE A 10 -12.42 -16.37 -7.20
N PHE A 11 -12.63 -15.45 -8.14
CA PHE A 11 -12.53 -14.01 -7.88
C PHE A 11 -13.73 -13.44 -7.12
N VAL A 12 -14.84 -14.17 -7.04
CA VAL A 12 -16.07 -13.74 -6.34
C VAL A 12 -15.99 -14.00 -4.83
N LEU A 13 -15.00 -14.77 -4.37
CA LEU A 13 -14.87 -15.17 -2.96
C LEU A 13 -14.10 -14.17 -2.09
N ILE A 14 -13.44 -13.18 -2.67
CA ILE A 14 -12.78 -12.15 -1.87
C ILE A 14 -13.86 -11.20 -1.36
N THR A 15 -14.17 -11.31 -0.07
CA THR A 15 -15.14 -10.42 0.55
C THR A 15 -14.64 -8.98 0.48
N PRO A 16 -15.52 -7.98 0.40
CA PRO A 16 -15.09 -6.56 0.44
C PRO A 16 -14.25 -6.25 1.68
N SER A 17 -14.49 -6.94 2.80
CA SER A 17 -13.67 -6.86 4.02
C SER A 17 -12.24 -7.35 3.81
N GLU A 18 -12.05 -8.51 3.18
CA GLU A 18 -10.73 -9.05 2.82
C GLU A 18 -10.01 -8.15 1.79
N ALA A 19 -10.76 -7.58 0.84
CA ALA A 19 -10.20 -6.62 -0.13
C ALA A 19 -9.72 -5.31 0.54
N VAL A 20 -10.43 -4.85 1.57
CA VAL A 20 -10.03 -3.64 2.33
C VAL A 20 -8.83 -3.94 3.21
N THR A 21 -8.83 -5.07 3.92
CA THR A 21 -7.70 -5.48 4.79
C THR A 21 -6.42 -5.71 3.99
N THR A 22 -6.49 -6.41 2.86
CA THR A 22 -5.32 -6.62 1.98
C THR A 22 -4.74 -5.29 1.45
N ARG A 23 -5.60 -4.32 1.10
CA ARG A 23 -5.15 -2.97 0.73
C ARG A 23 -4.52 -2.23 1.90
N MET A 24 -5.10 -2.33 3.10
CA MET A 24 -4.56 -1.71 4.30
C MET A 24 -3.18 -2.26 4.65
N PHE A 25 -3.00 -3.59 4.65
CA PHE A 25 -1.69 -4.21 4.86
C PHE A 25 -0.66 -3.77 3.83
N LYS A 26 -1.06 -3.62 2.56
CA LYS A 26 -0.15 -3.10 1.52
C LYS A 26 0.31 -1.67 1.82
N VAL A 27 -0.59 -0.82 2.33
CA VAL A 27 -0.24 0.54 2.76
C VAL A 27 0.77 0.50 3.90
N LEU A 28 0.48 -0.28 4.95
CA LEU A 28 1.36 -0.43 6.12
C LEU A 28 2.75 -0.96 5.74
N ASP A 29 2.82 -2.04 4.96
CA ASP A 29 4.08 -2.64 4.50
C ASP A 29 4.88 -1.64 3.66
N THR A 30 4.26 -0.96 2.69
CA THR A 30 4.96 0.00 1.83
C THR A 30 5.51 1.17 2.63
N CYS A 31 4.71 1.71 3.56
CA CYS A 31 5.13 2.81 4.43
C CYS A 31 6.20 2.41 5.45
N ALA A 32 6.22 1.15 5.92
CA ALA A 32 7.28 0.64 6.77
C ALA A 32 8.60 0.52 6.01
N ARG A 33 8.59 -0.11 4.83
CA ARG A 33 9.78 -0.26 3.97
C ARG A 33 10.36 1.07 3.49
N TYR A 34 9.50 2.06 3.22
CA TYR A 34 9.96 3.42 2.94
C TYR A 34 10.73 4.03 4.12
N ARG A 35 10.20 3.93 5.35
CA ARG A 35 10.90 4.44 6.56
C ARG A 35 12.23 3.74 6.82
N LEU A 36 12.30 2.44 6.54
CA LEU A 36 13.53 1.64 6.62
C LEU A 36 14.51 1.90 5.46
N LYS A 37 14.16 2.81 4.54
CA LYS A 37 14.94 3.15 3.34
C LYS A 37 15.16 1.97 2.38
N GLU A 38 14.32 0.94 2.46
CA GLU A 38 14.30 -0.17 1.51
C GLU A 38 13.60 0.22 0.19
N LYS A 39 12.80 1.30 0.22
CA LYS A 39 12.13 1.88 -0.95
C LYS A 39 12.38 3.38 -1.03
N THR A 40 12.61 3.90 -2.24
CA THR A 40 12.65 5.34 -2.50
C THR A 40 11.24 5.94 -2.45
N ALA A 41 11.15 7.27 -2.37
CA ALA A 41 9.86 7.95 -2.29
C ALA A 41 9.01 7.70 -3.54
N LEU A 42 9.60 7.84 -4.73
CA LEU A 42 8.90 7.59 -5.99
C LEU A 42 8.41 6.15 -6.14
N VAL A 43 9.19 5.16 -5.67
CA VAL A 43 8.77 3.74 -5.70
C VAL A 43 7.59 3.52 -4.77
N ALA A 44 7.64 4.07 -3.54
CA ALA A 44 6.55 3.95 -2.59
C ALA A 44 5.25 4.61 -3.11
N ILE A 45 5.35 5.81 -3.70
CA ILE A 45 4.22 6.52 -4.33
C ILE A 45 3.59 5.66 -5.44
N LYS A 46 4.42 5.07 -6.30
CA LYS A 46 3.97 4.20 -7.39
C LYS A 46 3.27 2.93 -6.89
N ASP A 47 3.84 2.26 -5.89
CA ASP A 47 3.29 1.02 -5.34
C ASP A 47 1.95 1.21 -4.65
N LEU A 48 1.78 2.38 -4.02
CA LEU A 48 0.55 2.84 -3.40
C LEU A 48 -0.47 3.41 -4.40
N LYS A 49 -0.06 3.61 -5.66
CA LYS A 49 -0.88 4.21 -6.73
C LYS A 49 -1.42 5.59 -6.35
N LEU A 50 -0.60 6.39 -5.64
CA LEU A 50 -0.98 7.75 -5.25
C LEU A 50 -0.91 8.67 -6.46
N LYS A 51 -1.84 9.62 -6.54
CA LYS A 51 -1.74 10.73 -7.50
C LYS A 51 -0.69 11.71 -6.97
N TYR A 52 0.42 11.82 -7.69
CA TYR A 52 1.54 12.70 -7.36
C TYR A 52 1.93 13.43 -8.64
N ASP A 53 1.85 14.76 -8.62
CA ASP A 53 2.13 15.64 -9.76
C ASP A 53 3.50 16.34 -9.65
N GLY A 54 4.22 16.09 -8.55
CA GLY A 54 5.53 16.66 -8.29
C GLY A 54 6.62 16.09 -9.20
N LYS A 55 7.72 16.82 -9.33
CA LYS A 55 8.76 16.52 -10.34
C LYS A 55 10.11 16.14 -9.74
N ASP A 56 10.35 16.47 -8.47
CA ASP A 56 11.62 16.22 -7.81
C ASP A 56 11.51 15.16 -6.70
N GLU A 57 12.66 14.58 -6.31
CA GLU A 57 12.73 13.54 -5.28
C GLU A 57 12.44 14.11 -3.89
N SER A 58 12.80 15.36 -3.59
CA SER A 58 12.59 15.98 -2.28
C SER A 58 11.12 16.25 -1.97
N GLU A 59 10.35 16.67 -2.97
CA GLU A 59 8.90 16.84 -2.93
C GLU A 59 8.24 15.47 -2.80
N ALA A 60 8.76 14.44 -3.47
CA ALA A 60 8.28 13.08 -3.34
C ALA A 60 8.50 12.55 -1.91
N GLU A 61 9.67 12.81 -1.33
CA GLU A 61 10.02 12.46 0.05
C GLU A 61 9.09 13.14 1.06
N LEU A 62 8.84 14.45 0.90
CA LEU A 62 7.91 15.17 1.77
C LEU A 62 6.49 14.61 1.64
N PHE A 63 6.03 14.39 0.41
CA PHE A 63 4.70 13.89 0.12
C PHE A 63 4.45 12.51 0.74
N ILE A 64 5.35 11.56 0.49
CA ILE A 64 5.21 10.21 1.02
C ILE A 64 5.36 10.18 2.55
N LYS A 65 6.20 11.04 3.12
CA LYS A 65 6.36 11.16 4.58
C LYS A 65 5.05 11.62 5.24
N LEU A 66 4.39 12.63 4.68
CA LEU A 66 3.09 13.10 5.15
C LEU A 66 1.98 12.06 4.96
N TYR A 67 1.98 11.36 3.83
CA TYR A 67 1.02 10.28 3.60
C TYR A 67 1.21 9.15 4.63
N CYS A 68 2.43 8.69 4.82
CA CYS A 68 2.73 7.57 5.71
C CYS A 68 2.59 7.93 7.19
N SER A 69 2.67 9.21 7.59
CA SER A 69 2.57 9.61 9.00
C SER A 69 1.23 9.26 9.63
N VAL A 70 0.15 9.23 8.84
CA VAL A 70 -1.20 8.79 9.28
C VAL A 70 -1.21 7.34 9.75
N PHE A 71 -0.29 6.53 9.24
CA PHE A 71 -0.19 5.10 9.50
C PHE A 71 0.98 4.76 10.45
N THR A 72 1.47 5.74 11.21
CA THR A 72 2.52 5.49 12.20
C THR A 72 1.91 4.75 13.38
N PRO A 73 2.46 3.60 13.80
CA PRO A 73 2.02 2.92 15.01
C PRO A 73 2.08 3.86 16.21
N ASN A 74 1.15 3.72 17.14
CA ASN A 74 1.25 4.41 18.42
C ASN A 74 2.46 3.82 19.18
N GLU A 75 3.49 4.62 19.39
CA GLU A 75 4.73 4.22 20.08
C GLU A 75 4.49 3.85 21.56
N ASN A 76 3.31 4.13 22.10
CA ASN A 76 2.91 3.78 23.47
C ASN A 76 2.21 2.41 23.57
N VAL A 77 2.26 1.58 22.54
CA VAL A 77 1.73 0.21 22.58
C VAL A 77 2.88 -0.71 22.96
N ASP A 78 2.91 -1.11 24.23
CA ASP A 78 3.81 -2.18 24.71
C ASP A 78 3.36 -3.52 24.11
N PHE A 79 4.31 -4.30 23.58
CA PHE A 79 4.10 -5.63 23.01
C PHE A 79 4.59 -6.73 23.97
#